data_AF-A2BSF6-F1
#
_entry.id   AF-A2BSF6-F1
#
_cell.length_a   1.000
_cell.length_b   1.000
_cell.length_c   1.000
_cell.angle_alpha   90.00
_cell.angle_beta   90.00
_cell.angle_gamma   90.00
#
_symmetry.space_group_name_H-M   'P 1'
#
loop_
_entity.id
_entity.type
_entity.pdbx_description
1 polymer ?
#
loop_
_entity_poly.entity_id
_entity_poly.type
_entity_poly.pdbx_seq_one_letter_code
_entity_poly.pdbx_strand_id
1 'polypeptide(L)'
;MLYQRYLLPKESRSNFYLQANTDISTFKLSHDIDLTKETYTDGNVQVTCSACGILTIQTNPDKVHIIPTVSIGYQYKNTPNFKTNFSVGIQYIDPGSLENFTNTDYNLPSYVQTRVDDWVKKTQNKIDKYSEFQPSLNIGFSYAF
;
A
#
# COMPACT_ATOMS: atom_id res chain seq x y z
N MET A 1 -58.42 -26.63 8.19
CA MET A 1 -57.57 -25.49 8.57
C MET A 1 -56.19 -26.03 8.95
N LEU A 2 -55.20 -25.89 8.06
CA LEU A 2 -53.81 -26.22 8.36
C LEU A 2 -53.00 -24.95 8.12
N TYR A 3 -52.62 -24.33 9.23
CA TYR A 3 -51.90 -23.07 9.31
C TYR A 3 -50.47 -23.32 8.81
N GLN A 4 -50.22 -23.10 7.51
CA GLN A 4 -48.86 -23.02 6.98
C GLN A 4 -48.20 -21.77 7.56
N ARG A 5 -47.45 -21.96 8.65
CA ARG A 5 -46.56 -20.96 9.20
C ARG A 5 -45.53 -20.59 8.13
N TYR A 6 -45.63 -19.38 7.62
CA TYR A 6 -44.56 -18.66 6.93
C TYR A 6 -43.34 -18.60 7.86
N LEU A 7 -42.44 -19.58 7.74
CA LEU A 7 -41.20 -19.69 8.53
C LEU A 7 -39.96 -19.14 7.81
N LEU A 8 -40.17 -18.32 6.76
CA LEU A 8 -39.13 -17.47 6.22
C LEU A 8 -39.55 -16.02 6.48
N PRO A 9 -38.86 -15.28 7.36
CA PRO A 9 -39.07 -13.84 7.40
C PRO A 9 -38.79 -13.30 6.00
N LYS A 10 -39.74 -12.50 5.47
CA LYS A 10 -39.59 -11.72 4.23
C LYS A 10 -38.17 -11.16 4.19
N GLU A 11 -37.48 -11.39 3.07
CA GLU A 11 -36.13 -10.92 2.78
C GLU A 11 -35.78 -9.63 3.53
N SER A 12 -34.70 -9.65 4.31
CA SER A 12 -34.13 -8.44 4.89
C SER A 12 -33.90 -7.43 3.77
N ARG A 13 -34.75 -6.39 3.71
CA ARG A 13 -34.67 -5.26 2.76
C ARG A 13 -33.51 -4.31 3.05
N SER A 14 -32.52 -4.73 3.84
CA SER A 14 -31.39 -3.88 4.16
C SER A 14 -30.46 -3.81 2.95
N ASN A 15 -30.23 -2.59 2.47
CA ASN A 15 -29.19 -2.30 1.49
C ASN A 15 -27.80 -2.28 2.13
N PHE A 16 -27.70 -2.38 3.46
CA PHE A 16 -26.43 -2.48 4.16
C PHE A 16 -25.89 -3.90 4.11
N TYR A 17 -24.58 -4.02 3.92
CA TYR A 17 -23.86 -5.28 3.96
C TYR A 17 -22.55 -5.15 4.76
N LEU A 18 -22.13 -6.26 5.34
CA LEU A 18 -20.79 -6.42 5.92
C LEU A 18 -20.00 -7.34 4.98
N GLN A 19 -18.78 -6.96 4.65
CA GLN A 19 -17.91 -7.70 3.74
C GLN A 19 -16.54 -7.90 4.36
N ALA A 20 -16.02 -9.11 4.26
CA ALA A 20 -14.63 -9.45 4.54
C ALA A 20 -14.00 -10.00 3.27
N ASN A 21 -12.90 -9.38 2.82
CA ASN A 21 -12.16 -9.75 1.62
C ASN A 21 -10.69 -10.00 1.98
N THR A 22 -9.97 -10.64 1.07
CA THR A 22 -8.52 -10.77 1.14
C THR A 22 -7.95 -10.60 -0.25
N ASP A 23 -7.16 -9.55 -0.43
CA ASP A 23 -6.53 -9.22 -1.71
C ASP A 23 -5.08 -9.68 -1.71
N ILE A 24 -4.61 -10.16 -2.86
CA ILE A 24 -3.20 -10.50 -3.09
C ILE A 24 -2.62 -9.39 -3.95
N SER A 25 -1.58 -8.73 -3.45
CA SER A 25 -0.95 -7.60 -4.12
C SER A 25 0.57 -7.77 -4.19
N THR A 26 1.15 -7.29 -5.29
CA THR A 26 2.59 -7.18 -5.50
C THR A 26 2.99 -5.71 -5.58
N PHE A 27 2.43 -4.87 -4.70
CA PHE A 27 2.72 -3.44 -4.72
C PHE A 27 4.21 -3.21 -4.50
N LYS A 28 4.79 -2.28 -5.25
CA LYS A 28 6.20 -1.90 -5.16
C LYS A 28 6.29 -0.41 -4.92
N LEU A 29 6.92 -0.03 -3.82
CA LEU A 29 7.31 1.36 -3.58
C LEU A 29 8.78 1.47 -3.96
N SER A 30 9.09 2.34 -4.91
CA SER A 30 10.45 2.66 -5.33
C SER A 30 10.69 4.16 -5.21
N HIS A 31 11.91 4.51 -4.82
CA HIS A 31 12.38 5.88 -4.77
C HIS A 31 13.81 5.94 -5.30
N ASP A 32 13.99 6.72 -6.35
CA ASP A 32 15.29 6.93 -6.97
C ASP A 32 15.90 8.25 -6.49
N ILE A 33 17.14 8.19 -6.02
CA ILE A 33 17.92 9.32 -5.56
C ILE A 33 19.18 9.45 -6.43
N ASP A 34 19.34 10.60 -7.07
CA ASP A 34 20.51 10.92 -7.90
C ASP A 34 21.68 11.37 -7.02
N LEU A 35 22.62 10.46 -6.74
CA LEU A 35 23.78 10.72 -5.89
C LEU A 35 24.81 11.62 -6.58
N THR A 36 24.73 11.82 -7.90
CA THR A 36 25.69 12.69 -8.63
C THR A 36 25.55 14.16 -8.28
N LYS A 37 24.40 14.54 -7.74
CA LYS A 37 24.07 15.92 -7.33
C LYS A 37 24.23 16.15 -5.83
N GLU A 38 24.55 15.11 -5.07
CA GLU A 38 24.71 15.20 -3.63
C GLU A 38 26.07 15.79 -3.25
N THR A 39 26.02 16.91 -2.55
CA THR A 39 27.21 17.58 -2.02
C THR A 39 27.39 17.26 -0.53
N TYR A 40 28.60 16.94 -0.14
CA TYR A 40 29.02 16.76 1.25
C TYR A 40 29.89 17.93 1.67
N THR A 41 29.61 18.55 2.81
CA THR A 41 30.42 19.64 3.35
C THR A 41 30.95 19.21 4.71
N ASP A 42 32.27 19.18 4.86
CA ASP A 42 32.97 18.99 6.14
C ASP A 42 33.91 20.17 6.37
N GLY A 43 33.61 20.95 7.41
CA GLY A 43 34.23 22.26 7.62
C GLY A 43 34.07 23.18 6.41
N ASN A 44 35.18 23.58 5.79
CA ASN A 44 35.20 24.46 4.60
C ASN A 44 35.32 23.69 3.27
N VAL A 45 35.30 22.36 3.28
CA VAL A 45 35.52 21.55 2.08
C VAL A 45 34.19 20.95 1.63
N GLN A 46 33.80 21.26 0.39
CA GLN A 46 32.64 20.66 -0.27
C GLN A 46 33.10 19.62 -1.28
N VAL A 47 32.63 18.39 -1.14
CA VAL A 47 32.96 17.25 -2.00
C VAL A 47 31.67 16.80 -2.70
N THR A 48 31.73 16.59 -4.02
CA THR A 48 30.62 16.08 -4.82
C THR A 48 31.03 14.76 -5.45
N CYS A 49 30.20 13.72 -5.35
CA CYS A 49 30.49 12.44 -5.97
C CYS A 49 29.80 12.33 -7.35
N SER A 50 30.40 12.90 -8.38
CA SER A 50 29.86 12.89 -9.75
C SER A 50 29.71 11.50 -10.39
N ALA A 51 30.37 10.48 -9.84
CA ALA A 51 30.34 9.09 -10.33
C ALA A 51 29.48 8.14 -9.48
N CYS A 52 28.79 8.62 -8.44
CA CYS A 52 28.04 7.77 -7.51
C CYS A 52 26.71 7.23 -8.07
N GLY A 53 26.30 7.63 -9.28
CA GLY A 53 25.14 7.07 -9.97
C GLY A 53 23.79 7.33 -9.29
N ILE A 54 22.82 6.45 -9.55
CA ILE A 54 21.47 6.51 -8.96
C ILE A 54 21.36 5.43 -7.88
N LEU A 55 20.89 5.84 -6.70
CA LEU A 55 20.47 4.95 -5.63
C LEU A 55 18.98 4.70 -5.76
N THR A 56 18.60 3.44 -5.91
CA THR A 56 17.19 3.01 -5.86
C THR A 56 16.93 2.35 -4.52
N ILE A 57 16.02 2.92 -3.74
CA ILE A 57 15.49 2.32 -2.51
C ILE A 57 14.12 1.78 -2.85
N GLN A 58 13.89 0.48 -2.70
CA GLN A 58 12.61 -0.14 -3.02
C GLN A 58 12.18 -1.18 -1.98
N THR A 59 10.88 -1.37 -1.79
CA THR A 59 10.36 -2.53 -1.05
C THR A 59 10.70 -3.82 -1.80
N ASN A 60 10.96 -4.92 -1.07
CA ASN A 60 11.32 -6.21 -1.67
C ASN A 60 10.41 -6.55 -2.89
N PRO A 61 10.99 -6.67 -4.10
CA PRO A 61 10.22 -6.75 -5.34
C PRO A 61 9.51 -8.10 -5.56
N ASP A 62 9.88 -9.13 -4.79
CA ASP A 62 9.33 -10.49 -4.88
C ASP A 62 8.36 -10.80 -3.74
N LYS A 63 8.18 -9.86 -2.80
CA LYS A 63 7.24 -10.02 -1.69
C LYS A 63 5.80 -9.93 -2.19
N VAL A 64 5.04 -10.99 -1.94
CA VAL A 64 3.59 -11.02 -2.13
C VAL A 64 2.93 -10.57 -0.84
N HIS A 65 2.05 -9.57 -0.93
CA HIS A 65 1.33 -9.02 0.20
C HIS A 65 -0.11 -9.55 0.22
N ILE A 66 -0.51 -10.07 1.39
CA ILE A 66 -1.89 -10.48 1.67
C ILE A 66 -2.53 -9.34 2.45
N ILE A 67 -3.58 -8.75 1.88
CA ILE A 67 -4.26 -7.57 2.42
C ILE A 67 -5.67 -7.99 2.83
N PRO A 68 -5.88 -8.43 4.09
CA PRO A 68 -7.22 -8.69 4.58
C PRO A 68 -7.93 -7.35 4.83
N THR A 69 -9.19 -7.28 4.42
CA THR A 69 -10.02 -6.08 4.51
C THR A 69 -11.38 -6.42 5.07
N VAL A 70 -11.84 -5.64 6.05
CA VAL A 70 -13.21 -5.71 6.57
C VAL A 70 -13.89 -4.38 6.32
N SER A 71 -15.06 -4.40 5.71
CA SER A 71 -15.79 -3.19 5.33
C SER A 71 -17.29 -3.32 5.58
N ILE A 72 -17.91 -2.20 5.89
CA ILE A 72 -19.37 -2.04 5.92
C ILE A 72 -19.74 -1.20 4.71
N GLY A 73 -20.75 -1.64 3.98
CA GLY A 73 -21.18 -0.97 2.77
C GLY A 73 -22.69 -0.82 2.66
N TYR A 74 -23.07 -0.02 1.66
CA TYR A 74 -24.44 0.23 1.25
C TYR A 74 -24.56 0.01 -0.25
N GLN A 75 -25.59 -0.74 -0.66
CA GLN A 75 -25.92 -1.01 -2.05
C GLN A 75 -27.12 -0.17 -2.50
N TYR A 76 -26.87 0.78 -3.40
CA TYR A 76 -27.90 1.53 -4.10
C TYR A 76 -28.44 0.71 -5.27
N LYS A 77 -29.74 0.40 -5.25
CA LYS A 77 -30.46 -0.20 -6.38
C LYS A 77 -30.92 0.91 -7.32
N ASN A 78 -30.15 1.20 -8.36
CA ASN A 78 -30.46 2.28 -9.31
C ASN A 78 -31.57 1.83 -10.29
N THR A 79 -31.40 0.64 -10.88
CA THR A 79 -32.39 -0.02 -11.75
C THR A 79 -32.44 -1.51 -11.43
N PRO A 80 -33.40 -2.29 -11.94
CA PRO A 80 -33.44 -3.74 -11.71
C PRO A 80 -32.14 -4.47 -12.09
N ASN A 81 -31.44 -3.95 -13.10
CA ASN A 81 -30.25 -4.56 -13.66
C ASN A 81 -28.96 -3.83 -13.24
N PHE A 82 -29.02 -2.67 -12.57
CA PHE A 82 -27.84 -1.87 -12.22
C PHE A 82 -27.83 -1.46 -10.75
N LYS A 83 -26.71 -1.76 -10.08
CA LYS A 83 -26.49 -1.49 -8.66
C LYS A 83 -25.15 -0.77 -8.47
N THR A 84 -25.12 0.18 -7.54
CA THR A 84 -23.90 0.83 -7.08
C THR A 84 -23.63 0.44 -5.64
N ASN A 85 -22.40 0.04 -5.35
CA ASN A 85 -21.94 -0.33 -4.03
C ASN A 85 -20.97 0.73 -3.53
N PHE A 86 -21.16 1.16 -2.29
CA PHE A 86 -20.22 1.99 -1.58
C PHE A 86 -19.84 1.25 -0.29
N SER A 87 -18.56 1.12 0.02
CA SER A 87 -18.13 0.60 1.32
C SER A 87 -16.95 1.36 1.89
N VAL A 88 -16.92 1.39 3.23
CA VAL A 88 -15.84 1.93 4.04
C VAL A 88 -15.36 0.84 4.97
N GLY A 89 -14.06 0.72 5.13
CA GLY A 89 -13.48 -0.37 5.90
C GLY A 89 -12.10 -0.08 6.43
N ILE A 90 -11.51 -1.12 7.01
CA ILE A 90 -10.13 -1.14 7.45
C ILE A 90 -9.45 -2.29 6.72
N GLN A 91 -8.29 -2.00 6.13
CA GLN A 91 -7.43 -2.97 5.49
C GLN A 91 -6.12 -3.08 6.27
N TYR A 92 -5.55 -4.28 6.33
CA TYR A 92 -4.24 -4.53 6.91
C TYR A 92 -3.19 -4.59 5.81
N ILE A 93 -2.20 -3.70 5.84
CA ILE A 93 -1.09 -3.66 4.90
C ILE A 93 0.21 -3.72 5.69
N ASP A 94 0.95 -4.81 5.52
CA ASP A 94 2.36 -4.88 5.91
C ASP A 94 3.22 -4.37 4.73
N PRO A 95 3.84 -3.18 4.83
CA PRO A 95 4.68 -2.59 3.78
C PRO A 95 6.00 -3.34 3.55
N GLY A 96 6.43 -4.21 4.47
CA GLY A 96 7.67 -4.97 4.37
C GLY A 96 8.95 -4.15 4.57
N SER A 97 10.09 -4.80 4.32
CA SER A 97 11.43 -4.21 4.44
C SER A 97 11.85 -3.52 3.14
N LEU A 98 12.56 -2.40 3.28
CA LEU A 98 13.27 -1.75 2.19
C LEU A 98 14.57 -2.47 1.86
N GLU A 99 14.86 -2.55 0.58
CA GLU A 99 16.12 -2.99 -0.02
C GLU A 99 16.75 -1.83 -0.79
N ASN A 100 18.06 -1.69 -0.71
CA ASN A 100 18.82 -0.67 -1.43
C ASN A 100 19.61 -1.28 -2.57
N PHE A 101 19.50 -0.67 -3.74
CA PHE A 101 20.25 -1.04 -4.93
C PHE A 101 21.00 0.18 -5.43
N THR A 102 22.27 -0.01 -5.76
CA THR A 102 23.11 1.04 -6.38
C THR A 102 23.49 0.56 -7.76
N ASN A 103 23.36 1.43 -8.75
CA ASN A 103 23.66 1.10 -10.14
C ASN A 103 25.13 1.39 -10.50
N THR A 104 26.05 1.08 -9.59
CA THR A 104 27.49 1.35 -9.73
C THR A 104 28.29 0.08 -9.58
N ASP A 105 29.19 -0.19 -10.53
CA ASP A 105 30.14 -1.33 -10.48
C ASP A 105 31.22 -1.17 -9.39
N TYR A 106 31.27 -0.02 -8.72
CA TYR A 106 32.25 0.32 -7.70
C TYR A 106 31.58 0.57 -6.35
N ASN A 107 32.27 0.18 -5.27
CA ASN A 107 31.82 0.49 -3.91
C ASN A 107 31.72 2.00 -3.71
N LEU A 108 30.60 2.44 -3.15
CA LEU A 108 30.42 3.83 -2.79
C LEU A 108 31.48 4.26 -1.75
N PRO A 109 32.00 5.50 -1.83
CA PRO A 109 32.85 6.04 -0.78
C PRO A 109 32.14 6.01 0.59
N SER A 110 32.89 5.81 1.67
CA SER A 110 32.34 5.66 3.03
C SER A 110 31.42 6.80 3.46
N TYR A 111 31.71 8.05 3.08
CA TYR A 111 30.87 9.21 3.39
C TYR A 111 29.50 9.17 2.67
N VAL A 112 29.45 8.61 1.46
CA VAL A 112 28.19 8.41 0.71
C VAL A 112 27.43 7.24 1.32
N GLN A 113 28.12 6.15 1.63
CA GLN A 113 27.51 4.96 2.22
C GLN A 113 26.82 5.25 3.56
N THR A 114 27.46 6.02 4.45
CA THR A 114 26.82 6.46 5.72
C THR A 114 25.54 7.27 5.49
N ARG A 115 25.49 8.12 4.45
CA ARG A 115 24.27 8.88 4.08
C ARG A 115 23.17 7.96 3.56
N VAL A 116 23.53 7.00 2.70
CA VAL A 116 22.61 5.99 2.17
C VAL A 116 21.99 5.20 3.32
N ASP A 117 22.81 4.71 4.26
CA ASP A 117 22.34 3.97 5.42
C ASP A 117 21.41 4.82 6.31
N ASP A 118 21.75 6.09 6.53
CA ASP A 118 20.91 7.04 7.26
C ASP A 118 19.57 7.28 6.55
N TRP A 119 19.55 7.40 5.22
CA TRP A 119 18.33 7.57 4.44
C TRP A 119 17.45 6.32 4.45
N VAL A 120 18.04 5.14 4.23
CA VAL A 120 17.33 3.86 4.30
C VAL A 120 16.73 3.70 5.69
N LYS A 121 17.51 3.92 6.76
CA LYS A 121 17.05 3.81 8.14
C LYS A 121 15.96 4.82 8.48
N LYS A 122 16.09 6.08 8.05
CA LYS A 122 15.03 7.10 8.26
C LYS A 122 13.75 6.76 7.52
N THR A 123 13.86 6.18 6.32
CA THR A 123 12.71 5.81 5.50
C THR A 123 12.03 4.57 6.08
N GLN A 124 12.78 3.55 6.47
CA GLN A 124 12.25 2.37 7.16
C GLN A 124 11.54 2.78 8.46
N ASN A 125 12.17 3.61 9.30
CA ASN A 125 11.53 4.11 10.52
C ASN A 125 10.24 4.91 10.26
N LYS A 126 10.10 5.56 9.10
CA LYS A 126 8.84 6.21 8.71
C LYS A 126 7.81 5.17 8.31
N ILE A 127 8.19 4.18 7.52
CA ILE A 127 7.34 3.04 7.10
C ILE A 127 6.84 2.28 8.33
N ASP A 128 7.73 1.94 9.26
CA ASP A 128 7.41 1.22 10.51
C ASP A 128 6.48 2.03 11.44
N LYS A 129 6.47 3.36 11.30
CA LYS A 129 5.55 4.24 12.03
C LYS A 129 4.17 4.33 11.39
N TYR A 130 4.02 3.95 10.12
CA TYR A 130 2.70 3.87 9.52
C TYR A 130 1.93 2.73 10.16
N SER A 131 0.69 2.99 10.53
CA SER A 131 -0.21 1.95 11.02
C SER A 131 -0.39 0.89 9.93
N GLU A 132 -0.18 -0.37 10.30
CA GLU A 132 -0.50 -1.53 9.46
C GLU A 132 -1.99 -1.55 9.11
N PHE A 133 -2.84 -0.99 9.96
CA PHE A 133 -4.26 -0.79 9.69
C PHE A 133 -4.50 0.56 9.00
N GLN A 134 -5.03 0.51 7.79
CA GLN A 134 -5.32 1.68 6.97
C GLN A 134 -6.82 1.75 6.64
N PRO A 135 -7.41 2.96 6.56
CA PRO A 135 -8.78 3.10 6.08
C PRO A 135 -8.86 2.71 4.60
N SER A 136 -9.95 2.05 4.22
CA SER A 136 -10.27 1.69 2.84
C SER A 136 -11.62 2.27 2.43
N LEU A 137 -11.71 2.66 1.16
CA LEU A 137 -12.92 3.15 0.51
C LEU A 137 -13.08 2.38 -0.79
N ASN A 138 -14.25 1.79 -1.01
CA ASN A 138 -14.55 1.07 -2.25
C ASN A 138 -15.84 1.61 -2.88
N ILE A 139 -15.80 1.79 -4.20
CA ILE A 139 -16.96 2.14 -5.03
C ILE A 139 -17.04 1.09 -6.14
N GLY A 140 -18.11 0.32 -6.15
CA GLY A 140 -18.36 -0.75 -7.11
C GLY A 140 -19.61 -0.50 -7.93
N PHE A 141 -19.62 -0.96 -9.17
CA PHE A 141 -20.79 -0.97 -10.04
C PHE A 141 -21.07 -2.40 -10.48
N SER A 142 -22.32 -2.84 -10.41
CA SER A 142 -22.72 -4.21 -10.76
C SER A 142 -23.89 -4.18 -11.75
N TYR A 143 -23.77 -4.94 -12.82
CA TYR A 143 -24.81 -5.11 -13.83
C TYR A 143 -25.27 -6.58 -13.89
N ALA A 144 -26.58 -6.82 -13.84
CA ALA A 144 -27.18 -8.14 -14.00
C ALA A 144 -27.80 -8.25 -15.40
N PHE A 145 -27.39 -9.28 -16.15
CA PHE A 145 -27.88 -9.60 -17.48
C PHE A 145 -29.12 -10.49 -17.41
#